data_AF-A0AAV2IIU7-F1
#
_entry.id   AF-A0AAV2IIU7-F1
#
_cell.length_a   1.000
_cell.length_b   1.000
_cell.length_c   1.000
_cell.angle_alpha   90.00
_cell.angle_beta   90.00
_cell.angle_gamma   90.00
#
_symmetry.space_group_name_H-M   'P 1'
#
loop_
_entity.id
_entity.type
_entity.pdbx_description
1 polymer ?
#
loop_
_entity_poly.entity_id
_entity_poly.type
_entity_poly.pdbx_seq_one_letter_code
_entity_poly.pdbx_strand_id
1 'polypeptide(L)'
;MSRNPFPTTQMQNLWKETIEKEAHARLMAFNRLRGKPRTRSNHAEVVQHRRDLNKQALLTIQLPDIPETRHPMLKTEFVMASHSVPPDDACDDLQDVGMRPVLPLVKDTLYEGYSKLGRGRKLYLRMRNDKKPEDKFIYPLCSSWEYGWRLRDALGQDGLQRPKYASYAIIEDTFYSNQGTGVVHDGCVMQH
;
A
#
# COMPACT_ATOMS: atom_id res chain seq x y z
N MET A 1 -23.92 20.50 13.83
CA MET A 1 -23.28 20.34 15.15
C MET A 1 -22.71 21.68 15.56
N SER A 2 -23.22 22.31 16.62
CA SER A 2 -22.72 23.61 17.07
C SER A 2 -21.30 23.47 17.63
N ARG A 3 -20.38 24.28 17.11
CA ARG A 3 -19.03 24.46 17.67
C ARG A 3 -19.21 25.21 18.99
N ASN A 4 -19.18 24.50 20.11
CA ASN A 4 -19.24 25.13 21.43
C ASN A 4 -17.94 25.93 21.62
N PRO A 5 -17.98 27.28 21.66
CA PRO A 5 -16.77 28.10 21.63
C PRO A 5 -16.03 28.13 22.97
N PHE A 6 -16.64 27.59 24.04
CA PHE A 6 -16.05 27.56 25.37
C PHE A 6 -15.65 26.13 25.76
N PRO A 7 -14.41 25.92 26.22
CA PRO A 7 -13.95 24.60 26.64
C PRO A 7 -14.68 24.18 27.91
N THR A 8 -15.38 23.04 27.84
CA THR A 8 -16.01 22.42 29.01
C THR A 8 -14.96 22.03 30.05
N THR A 9 -15.34 21.92 31.33
CA THR A 9 -14.42 21.49 32.41
C THR A 9 -13.75 20.15 32.10
N GLN A 10 -14.47 19.24 31.44
CA GLN A 10 -13.92 17.96 30.98
C GLN A 10 -12.81 18.16 29.93
N MET A 11 -13.01 19.05 28.96
CA MET A 11 -12.00 19.39 27.95
C MET A 11 -10.75 20.00 28.60
N GLN A 12 -10.93 20.91 29.56
CA GLN A 12 -9.82 21.54 30.28
C GLN A 12 -9.02 20.51 31.07
N ASN A 13 -9.67 19.54 31.72
CA ASN A 13 -9.01 18.47 32.44
C ASN A 13 -8.24 17.53 31.49
N LEU A 14 -8.81 17.20 30.34
CA LEU A 14 -8.13 16.40 29.31
C LEU A 14 -6.86 17.11 28.81
N TRP A 15 -6.92 18.43 28.61
CA TRP A 15 -5.75 19.21 28.22
C TRP A 15 -4.68 19.24 29.31
N LYS A 16 -5.07 19.42 30.58
CA LYS A 16 -4.13 19.32 31.71
C LYS A 16 -3.44 17.96 31.74
N GLU A 17 -4.21 16.88 31.65
CA GLU A 17 -3.68 15.51 31.63
C GLU A 17 -2.72 15.29 30.45
N THR A 18 -3.05 15.83 29.27
CA THR A 18 -2.20 15.74 28.08
C THR A 18 -0.87 16.46 28.30
N ILE A 19 -0.89 17.67 28.86
CA ILE A 19 0.30 18.46 29.18
C ILE A 19 1.16 17.75 30.23
N GLU A 20 0.55 17.22 31.29
CA GLU A 20 1.25 16.50 32.37
C GLU A 20 1.92 15.22 31.85
N LYS A 21 1.20 14.43 31.02
CA LYS A 21 1.75 13.24 30.36
C LYS A 21 2.93 13.59 29.46
N GLU A 22 2.81 14.66 28.67
CA GLU A 22 3.89 15.11 27.82
C GLU A 22 5.12 15.57 28.64
N ALA A 23 4.90 16.36 29.70
CA ALA A 23 5.97 16.79 30.60
C ALA A 23 6.69 15.59 31.25
N HIS A 24 5.93 14.60 31.73
CA HIS A 24 6.48 13.37 32.28
C HIS A 24 7.28 12.56 31.24
N ALA A 25 6.74 12.41 30.02
CA ALA A 25 7.43 11.73 28.93
C ALA A 25 8.75 12.44 28.55
N ARG A 26 8.75 13.78 28.51
CA ARG A 26 9.95 14.60 28.27
C ARG A 26 11.00 14.41 29.38
N LEU A 27 10.59 14.39 30.66
CA LEU A 27 11.50 14.12 31.78
C LEU A 27 12.09 12.72 31.71
N MET A 28 11.27 11.71 31.42
CA MET A 28 11.73 10.33 31.25
C MET A 28 12.71 10.20 30.08
N ALA A 29 12.42 10.84 28.94
CA ALA A 29 13.33 10.89 27.80
C ALA A 29 14.64 11.61 28.13
N PHE A 30 14.58 12.74 28.82
CA PHE A 30 15.76 13.48 29.27
C PHE A 30 16.63 12.63 30.20
N ASN A 31 16.04 12.01 31.22
CA ASN A 31 16.74 11.11 32.13
C ASN A 31 17.35 9.91 31.38
N ARG A 32 16.63 9.34 30.40
CA ARG A 32 17.13 8.24 29.55
C ARG A 32 18.33 8.64 28.69
N LEU A 33 18.39 9.90 28.25
CA LEU A 33 19.43 10.44 27.37
C LEU A 33 20.58 11.08 28.14
N ARG A 34 20.39 11.43 29.41
CA ARG A 34 21.40 12.04 30.28
C ARG A 34 22.64 11.14 30.33
N GLY A 35 23.79 11.67 29.90
CA GLY A 35 25.07 10.94 29.86
C GLY A 35 25.32 10.05 28.64
N LYS A 36 24.36 9.94 27.70
CA LYS A 36 24.57 9.20 26.45
C LYS A 36 25.09 10.14 25.34
N PRO A 37 26.03 9.69 24.49
CA PRO A 37 26.50 10.49 23.38
C PRO A 37 25.38 10.72 22.38
N ARG A 38 25.23 11.97 21.90
CA ARG A 38 24.16 12.42 20.99
C ARG A 38 24.24 11.79 19.58
N THR A 39 25.30 11.03 19.30
CA THR A 39 25.71 10.58 17.96
C THR A 39 25.41 9.12 17.65
N ARG A 40 24.91 8.31 18.60
CA ARG A 40 24.53 6.92 18.30
C ARG A 40 23.12 6.86 17.73
N SER A 41 23.01 6.47 16.47
CA SER A 41 21.72 6.20 15.83
C SER A 41 21.07 4.97 16.47
N ASN A 42 19.86 5.11 17.01
CA ASN A 42 19.10 4.00 17.59
C ASN A 42 18.52 3.03 16.53
N HIS A 43 18.90 3.17 15.26
CA HIS A 43 18.35 2.36 14.16
C HIS A 43 18.55 0.86 14.40
N ALA A 44 19.72 0.44 14.87
CA ALA A 44 19.98 -0.96 15.17
C ALA A 44 19.09 -1.51 16.30
N GLU A 45 18.90 -0.74 17.38
CA GLU A 45 18.03 -1.10 18.51
C GLU A 45 16.56 -1.18 18.07
N VAL A 46 16.10 -0.23 17.25
CA VAL A 46 14.73 -0.20 16.71
C VAL A 46 14.46 -1.38 15.79
N VAL A 47 15.44 -1.75 14.95
CA VAL A 47 15.35 -2.93 14.07
C VAL A 47 15.29 -4.22 14.88
N GLN A 48 16.11 -4.37 15.92
CA GLN A 48 16.07 -5.52 16.81
C GLN A 48 14.72 -5.60 17.55
N HIS A 49 14.27 -4.49 18.15
CA HIS A 49 13.00 -4.46 18.87
C HIS A 49 11.80 -4.79 17.95
N ARG A 50 11.79 -4.29 16.71
CA ARG A 50 10.78 -4.65 15.71
C ARG A 50 10.79 -6.13 15.37
N ARG A 51 11.98 -6.73 15.20
CA ARG A 51 12.10 -8.17 14.94
C ARG A 51 11.56 -8.99 16.12
N ASP A 52 11.85 -8.58 17.35
CA ASP A 52 11.40 -9.30 18.54
C ASP A 52 9.89 -9.20 18.76
N LEU A 53 9.29 -8.02 18.54
CA LEU A 53 7.83 -7.86 18.55
C LEU A 53 7.16 -8.69 17.45
N ASN A 54 7.75 -8.72 16.25
CA ASN A 54 7.21 -9.50 15.13
C ASN A 54 7.32 -11.01 15.38
N LYS A 55 8.42 -11.48 16.01
CA LYS A 55 8.56 -12.87 16.46
C LYS A 55 7.49 -13.23 17.50
N GLN A 56 7.25 -12.36 18.50
CA GLN A 56 6.20 -12.58 19.50
C GLN A 56 4.80 -12.61 18.87
N ALA A 57 4.53 -11.75 17.89
CA ALA A 57 3.27 -11.77 17.14
C ALA A 57 3.09 -13.04 16.32
N LEU A 58 4.14 -13.54 15.64
CA LEU A 58 4.10 -14.78 14.87
C LEU A 58 3.84 -16.03 15.72
N LEU A 59 4.38 -16.10 16.94
CA LEU A 59 4.16 -17.21 17.86
C LEU A 59 2.70 -17.32 18.34
N THR A 60 1.93 -16.24 18.24
CA THR A 60 0.54 -16.19 18.72
C THR A 60 -0.47 -16.55 17.63
N ILE A 61 -0.08 -16.50 16.36
CA ILE A 61 -0.96 -16.79 15.23
C ILE A 61 -0.82 -18.26 14.85
N GLN A 62 -1.61 -19.13 15.49
CA GLN A 62 -1.88 -20.45 14.93
C GLN A 62 -2.92 -20.28 13.80
N LEU A 63 -2.45 -20.31 12.55
CA LEU A 63 -3.34 -20.30 11.38
C LEU A 63 -4.10 -21.64 11.34
N PRO A 64 -5.42 -21.64 11.13
CA PRO A 64 -6.14 -22.87 10.86
C PRO A 64 -5.65 -23.49 9.54
N ASP A 65 -5.55 -24.82 9.49
CA ASP A 65 -5.21 -25.57 8.27
C ASP A 65 -6.30 -25.35 7.21
N ILE A 66 -6.05 -24.43 6.28
CA ILE A 66 -6.89 -24.21 5.10
C ILE A 66 -6.34 -25.12 4.00
N PRO A 67 -7.13 -26.04 3.42
CA PRO A 67 -6.67 -26.85 2.30
C PRO A 67 -6.35 -25.95 1.10
N GLU A 68 -5.08 -25.96 0.68
CA GLU A 68 -4.60 -25.21 -0.48
C GLU A 68 -5.29 -25.71 -1.75
N THR A 69 -6.33 -25.01 -2.21
CA THR A 69 -6.89 -25.24 -3.54
C THR A 69 -6.06 -24.45 -4.54
N ARG A 70 -5.12 -25.12 -5.22
CA ARG A 70 -4.31 -24.52 -6.28
C ARG A 70 -5.21 -24.17 -7.46
N HIS A 71 -5.56 -22.89 -7.61
CA HIS A 71 -6.22 -22.40 -8.82
C HIS A 71 -5.16 -22.18 -9.92
N PRO A 72 -5.37 -22.69 -11.14
CA PRO A 72 -4.45 -22.46 -12.24
C PRO A 72 -4.45 -20.97 -12.62
N MET A 73 -3.29 -20.32 -12.57
CA MET A 73 -3.12 -18.96 -13.08
C MET A 73 -3.15 -19.02 -14.61
N LEU A 74 -4.21 -18.48 -15.21
CA LEU A 74 -4.24 -18.21 -16.64
C LEU A 74 -3.31 -17.04 -16.94
N LYS A 75 -2.36 -17.28 -17.85
CA LYS A 75 -1.42 -16.28 -18.37
C LYS A 75 -2.18 -15.41 -19.36
N THR A 76 -2.65 -14.24 -18.92
CA THR A 76 -3.31 -13.28 -19.83
C THR A 76 -2.26 -12.46 -20.54
N GLU A 77 -2.22 -12.57 -21.86
CA GLU A 77 -1.40 -11.72 -22.73
C GLU A 77 -1.92 -10.27 -22.67
N PHE A 78 -1.02 -9.35 -22.35
CA PHE A 78 -1.31 -7.94 -22.16
C PHE A 78 -1.23 -7.23 -23.51
N VAL A 79 -2.37 -7.00 -24.17
CA VAL A 79 -2.44 -6.14 -25.36
C VAL A 79 -2.64 -4.69 -24.89
N MET A 80 -1.58 -3.89 -25.01
CA MET A 80 -1.63 -2.44 -24.80
C MET A 80 -2.31 -1.77 -26.00
N ALA A 81 -3.54 -1.32 -25.83
CA ALA A 81 -4.12 -0.30 -26.69
C ALA A 81 -4.10 1.04 -25.94
N SER A 82 -3.13 1.89 -26.26
CA SER A 82 -3.13 3.30 -25.87
C SER A 82 -4.22 4.03 -26.66
N HIS A 83 -5.31 4.42 -26.00
CA HIS A 83 -6.26 5.39 -26.52
C HIS A 83 -6.12 6.69 -25.72
N SER A 84 -5.53 7.70 -26.35
CA SER A 84 -5.58 9.10 -25.91
C SER A 84 -6.95 9.66 -26.23
N VAL A 85 -7.78 9.90 -25.22
CA VAL A 85 -9.10 10.55 -25.39
C VAL A 85 -8.92 12.04 -25.06
N PRO A 86 -9.34 12.98 -25.94
CA PRO A 86 -9.28 14.43 -25.69
C PRO A 86 -10.28 14.87 -24.59
N PRO A 87 -10.11 16.08 -24.03
CA PRO A 87 -10.99 16.59 -22.99
C PRO A 87 -12.25 17.19 -23.63
N ASP A 88 -13.38 16.51 -23.51
CA ASP A 88 -14.68 17.11 -23.80
C ASP A 88 -15.29 17.67 -22.51
N ASP A 89 -15.52 18.99 -22.55
CA ASP A 89 -16.25 19.77 -21.58
C ASP A 89 -17.76 19.45 -21.61
N ALA A 90 -18.39 19.62 -20.43
CA ALA A 90 -19.77 20.04 -20.15
C ALA A 90 -20.75 19.05 -19.48
N CYS A 91 -21.28 19.59 -18.36
CA CYS A 91 -22.51 19.34 -17.62
C CYS A 91 -22.65 18.07 -16.77
N ASP A 92 -23.29 18.08 -15.60
CA ASP A 92 -23.54 19.05 -14.52
C ASP A 92 -24.24 18.21 -13.42
N ASP A 93 -24.22 18.68 -12.17
CA ASP A 93 -25.20 18.36 -11.12
C ASP A 93 -25.20 16.98 -10.40
N LEU A 94 -24.16 16.16 -10.49
CA LEU A 94 -23.94 15.05 -9.52
C LEU A 94 -22.49 14.97 -9.01
N GLN A 95 -21.82 16.12 -8.92
CA GLN A 95 -20.44 16.25 -8.40
C GLN A 95 -20.28 15.92 -6.91
N ASP A 96 -21.33 15.43 -6.24
CA ASP A 96 -21.32 15.05 -4.81
C ASP A 96 -21.00 13.56 -4.58
N VAL A 97 -20.88 12.77 -5.65
CA VAL A 97 -20.39 11.40 -5.56
C VAL A 97 -18.91 11.46 -5.91
N GLY A 98 -17.99 11.23 -4.96
CA GLY A 98 -16.53 11.39 -5.12
C GLY A 98 -15.82 10.57 -6.22
N MET A 99 -16.56 10.09 -7.23
CA MET A 99 -16.16 9.27 -8.35
C MET A 99 -16.39 9.98 -9.69
N ARG A 100 -15.46 9.81 -10.63
CA ARG A 100 -15.59 10.22 -12.03
C ARG A 100 -16.58 9.32 -12.79
N PRO A 101 -17.29 9.84 -13.81
CA PRO A 101 -18.20 9.04 -14.62
C PRO A 101 -17.47 7.85 -15.28
N VAL A 102 -18.23 6.78 -15.51
CA VAL A 102 -17.70 5.56 -16.12
C VAL A 102 -17.86 5.66 -17.64
N LEU A 103 -16.88 5.14 -18.39
CA LEU A 103 -16.96 5.02 -19.84
C LEU A 103 -18.22 4.22 -20.23
N PRO A 104 -18.96 4.61 -21.28
CA PRO A 104 -20.21 3.97 -21.68
C PRO A 104 -20.01 2.47 -21.96
N LEU A 105 -18.94 2.12 -22.68
CA LEU A 105 -18.57 0.72 -22.97
C LEU A 105 -18.49 -0.15 -21.71
N VAL A 106 -17.92 0.38 -20.62
CA VAL A 106 -17.82 -0.36 -19.35
C VAL A 106 -19.18 -0.36 -18.66
N LYS A 107 -19.93 0.73 -18.71
CA LYS A 107 -21.27 0.84 -18.12
C LYS A 107 -22.25 -0.16 -18.74
N ASP A 108 -22.16 -0.41 -20.05
CA ASP A 108 -23.04 -1.35 -20.75
C ASP A 108 -22.88 -2.78 -20.24
N THR A 109 -21.65 -3.18 -19.87
CA THR A 109 -21.40 -4.50 -19.26
C THR A 109 -22.13 -4.72 -17.95
N LEU A 110 -22.60 -3.66 -17.26
CA LEU A 110 -23.30 -3.77 -15.98
C LEU A 110 -24.59 -4.58 -16.09
N TYR A 111 -25.29 -4.45 -17.22
CA TYR A 111 -26.60 -5.07 -17.46
C TYR A 111 -26.53 -6.25 -18.43
N GLU A 112 -25.35 -6.61 -18.89
CA GLU A 112 -25.18 -7.68 -19.88
C GLU A 112 -25.11 -9.07 -19.21
N GLY A 113 -26.21 -9.83 -19.25
CA GLY A 113 -26.26 -11.22 -18.80
C GLY A 113 -26.22 -11.41 -17.27
N TYR A 114 -25.85 -12.61 -16.84
CA TYR A 114 -25.94 -13.01 -15.41
C TYR A 114 -24.58 -13.00 -14.69
N SER A 115 -24.54 -12.39 -13.50
CA SER A 115 -23.36 -12.35 -12.63
C SER A 115 -22.78 -13.72 -12.26
N LYS A 116 -23.63 -14.75 -12.16
CA LYS A 116 -23.20 -16.12 -11.84
C LYS A 116 -22.28 -16.72 -12.91
N LEU A 117 -22.48 -16.35 -14.18
CA LEU A 117 -21.66 -16.78 -15.32
C LEU A 117 -20.45 -15.87 -15.56
N GLY A 118 -20.17 -14.95 -14.63
CA GLY A 118 -19.04 -14.02 -14.75
C GLY A 118 -19.29 -12.79 -15.63
N ARG A 119 -20.52 -12.61 -16.14
CA ARG A 119 -20.93 -11.42 -16.92
C ARG A 119 -21.64 -10.38 -16.04
N GLY A 120 -22.23 -9.36 -16.65
CA GLY A 120 -23.05 -8.37 -15.96
C GLY A 120 -22.26 -7.58 -14.92
N ARG A 121 -22.89 -7.38 -13.76
CA ARG A 121 -22.28 -6.69 -12.61
C ARG A 121 -20.91 -7.23 -12.21
N LYS A 122 -20.68 -8.54 -12.26
CA LYS A 122 -19.38 -9.11 -11.88
C LYS A 122 -18.27 -8.67 -12.84
N LEU A 123 -18.56 -8.63 -14.14
CA LEU A 123 -17.64 -8.14 -15.16
C LEU A 123 -17.40 -6.63 -15.00
N TYR A 124 -18.47 -5.85 -14.82
CA TYR A 124 -18.39 -4.42 -14.57
C TYR A 124 -17.46 -4.08 -13.39
N LEU A 125 -17.66 -4.75 -12.24
CA LEU A 125 -16.86 -4.50 -11.05
C LEU A 125 -15.40 -4.88 -11.25
N ARG A 126 -15.11 -5.95 -11.99
CA ARG A 126 -13.73 -6.33 -12.35
C ARG A 126 -13.09 -5.24 -13.20
N MET A 127 -13.70 -4.86 -14.31
CA MET A 127 -13.19 -3.82 -15.21
C MET A 127 -13.04 -2.47 -14.50
N ARG A 128 -13.97 -2.13 -13.60
CA ARG A 128 -13.87 -0.91 -12.81
C ARG A 128 -12.77 -1.01 -11.76
N ASN A 129 -12.50 -2.18 -11.18
CA ASN A 129 -11.44 -2.38 -10.19
C ASN A 129 -10.03 -2.32 -10.81
N ASP A 130 -9.88 -2.80 -12.04
CA ASP A 130 -8.59 -2.80 -12.76
C ASP A 130 -8.07 -1.38 -13.04
N LYS A 131 -8.96 -0.38 -13.06
CA LYS A 131 -8.58 1.04 -13.14
C LYS A 131 -8.02 1.54 -11.82
N LYS A 132 -6.93 2.30 -11.92
CA LYS A 132 -6.29 2.98 -10.78
C LYS A 132 -7.30 3.86 -10.04
N PRO A 133 -7.17 3.99 -8.71
CA PRO A 133 -8.06 4.83 -7.93
C PRO A 133 -7.97 6.31 -8.35
N GLU A 134 -6.79 6.78 -8.77
CA GLU A 134 -6.55 8.16 -9.23
C GLU A 134 -7.39 8.54 -10.48
N ASP A 135 -7.60 7.59 -11.38
CA ASP A 135 -8.41 7.79 -12.60
C ASP A 135 -9.92 7.69 -12.32
N LYS A 136 -10.27 7.21 -11.12
CA LYS A 136 -11.62 6.81 -10.75
C LYS A 136 -12.26 7.77 -9.76
N PHE A 137 -11.49 8.22 -8.79
CA PHE A 137 -11.91 9.15 -7.75
C PHE A 137 -11.31 10.52 -7.99
N ILE A 138 -12.03 11.57 -7.61
CA ILE A 138 -11.54 12.95 -7.75
C ILE A 138 -10.50 13.25 -6.66
N TYR A 139 -10.73 12.72 -5.46
CA TYR A 139 -9.89 12.91 -4.28
C TYR A 139 -9.65 11.56 -3.56
N PRO A 140 -8.55 11.42 -2.80
CA PRO A 140 -8.31 10.22 -2.01
C PRO A 140 -9.38 10.10 -0.92
N LEU A 141 -10.08 8.97 -0.87
CA LEU A 141 -11.12 8.71 0.14
C LEU A 141 -10.54 8.19 1.47
N CYS A 142 -9.39 7.54 1.41
CA CYS A 142 -8.75 6.91 2.56
C CYS A 142 -7.39 7.54 2.83
N SER A 143 -7.01 7.64 4.11
CA SER A 143 -5.68 8.13 4.51
C SER A 143 -4.53 7.27 3.98
N SER A 144 -4.77 5.98 3.73
CA SER A 144 -3.78 5.11 3.10
C SER A 144 -3.51 5.46 1.64
N TRP A 145 -4.44 6.15 0.96
CA TRP A 145 -4.27 6.58 -0.43
C TRP A 145 -3.55 7.91 -0.55
N GLU A 146 -3.49 8.69 0.54
CA GLU A 146 -2.74 9.95 0.59
C GLU A 146 -1.28 9.73 0.19
N TYR A 147 -0.69 8.63 0.66
CA TYR A 147 0.63 8.20 0.25
C TYR A 147 0.61 7.66 -1.19
N GLY A 148 1.30 8.36 -2.09
CA GLY A 148 1.44 7.94 -3.48
C GLY A 148 0.34 8.41 -4.42
N TRP A 149 -0.63 9.20 -3.94
CA TRP A 149 -1.67 9.80 -4.79
C TRP A 149 -1.06 10.69 -5.88
N ARG A 150 -1.32 10.35 -7.15
CA ARG A 150 -0.84 11.07 -8.33
C ARG A 150 0.67 11.28 -8.32
N LEU A 151 1.41 10.31 -7.76
CA LEU A 151 2.86 10.39 -7.62
C LEU A 151 3.56 10.57 -8.97
N ARG A 152 3.01 9.97 -10.03
CA ARG A 152 3.50 10.11 -11.41
C ARG A 152 3.44 11.56 -11.91
N ASP A 153 2.44 12.33 -11.50
CA ASP A 153 2.30 13.72 -11.93
C ASP A 153 3.29 14.62 -11.18
N ALA A 154 3.52 14.32 -9.90
CA ALA A 154 4.44 15.08 -9.05
C ALA A 154 5.92 14.82 -9.37
N LEU A 155 6.29 13.57 -9.67
CA LEU A 155 7.68 13.17 -9.98
C LEU A 155 8.02 13.24 -11.47
N GLY A 156 7.03 13.45 -12.34
CA GLY A 156 7.21 13.40 -13.79
C GLY A 156 7.61 12.00 -14.29
N GLN A 157 7.97 11.91 -15.58
CA GLN A 157 8.44 10.64 -16.17
C GLN A 157 9.83 10.22 -15.64
N ASP A 158 10.59 11.17 -15.10
CA ASP A 158 12.00 10.97 -14.74
C ASP A 158 12.22 10.71 -13.24
N GLY A 159 11.22 10.95 -12.39
CA GLY A 159 11.42 10.87 -10.94
C GLY A 159 11.33 9.47 -10.34
N LEU A 160 10.79 8.48 -11.06
CA LEU A 160 10.77 7.07 -10.63
C LEU A 160 11.82 6.22 -11.36
N GLN A 161 13.02 6.76 -11.54
CA GLN A 161 14.14 5.98 -12.07
C GLN A 161 14.85 5.27 -10.92
N ARG A 162 15.20 4.00 -11.14
CA ARG A 162 16.13 3.33 -10.24
C ARG A 162 17.47 4.09 -10.27
N PRO A 163 18.10 4.37 -9.12
CA PRO A 163 19.37 5.07 -9.12
C PRO A 163 20.38 4.25 -9.93
N LYS A 164 21.16 4.95 -10.78
CA LYS A 164 22.15 4.33 -11.68
C LYS A 164 23.17 3.46 -10.93
N TYR A 165 23.44 3.79 -9.68
CA TYR A 165 24.42 3.13 -8.82
C TYR A 165 23.77 2.61 -7.53
N ALA A 166 22.74 1.77 -7.65
CA ALA A 166 22.18 1.06 -6.51
C ALA A 166 23.16 -0.03 -6.03
N SER A 167 23.32 -0.19 -4.72
CA SER A 167 24.01 -1.36 -4.18
C SER A 167 23.12 -2.59 -4.34
N TYR A 168 23.64 -3.62 -5.02
CA TYR A 168 22.98 -4.92 -5.16
C TYR A 168 23.59 -5.91 -4.18
N ALA A 169 22.77 -6.72 -3.52
CA ALA A 169 23.22 -7.74 -2.58
C ALA A 169 23.62 -9.02 -3.33
N ILE A 170 24.59 -8.93 -4.24
CA ILE A 170 24.99 -10.04 -5.14
C ILE A 170 25.33 -11.29 -4.33
N ILE A 171 26.09 -11.15 -3.25
CA ILE A 171 26.51 -12.29 -2.41
C ILE A 171 25.29 -12.96 -1.77
N GLU A 172 24.35 -12.18 -1.25
CA GLU A 172 23.17 -12.73 -0.60
C GLU A 172 22.25 -13.44 -1.60
N ASP A 173 22.00 -12.80 -2.74
CA ASP A 173 21.15 -13.34 -3.81
C ASP A 173 21.75 -14.59 -4.47
N THR A 174 23.07 -14.71 -4.58
CA THR A 174 23.72 -15.85 -5.26
C THR A 174 24.12 -16.99 -4.33
N PHE A 175 24.64 -16.71 -3.13
CA PHE A 175 25.23 -17.75 -2.28
C PHE A 175 24.23 -18.38 -1.31
N TYR A 176 23.15 -17.68 -0.95
CA TYR A 176 22.21 -18.18 0.05
C TYR A 176 20.83 -18.41 -0.58
N SER A 177 20.48 -19.69 -0.76
CA SER A 177 19.11 -20.10 -1.10
C SER A 177 18.27 -20.28 0.17
N ASN A 178 17.03 -19.78 0.16
CA ASN A 178 16.08 -19.98 1.26
C ASN A 178 15.66 -21.46 1.42
N GLN A 179 15.89 -22.31 0.42
CA GLN A 179 15.67 -23.75 0.50
C GLN A 179 17.02 -24.46 0.42
N GLY A 180 17.42 -25.11 1.50
CA GLY A 180 18.72 -25.78 1.68
C GLY A 180 18.88 -27.11 0.94
N THR A 181 18.17 -27.33 -0.15
CA THR A 181 18.30 -28.54 -0.98
C THR A 181 19.22 -28.26 -2.16
N GLY A 182 20.35 -28.96 -2.20
CA GLY A 182 21.33 -28.88 -3.28
C GLY A 182 20.68 -29.08 -4.64
N VAL A 183 21.05 -28.22 -5.59
CA VAL A 183 20.61 -28.28 -6.97
C VAL A 183 21.17 -29.57 -7.57
N VAL A 184 20.30 -30.56 -7.84
CA VAL A 184 20.65 -31.71 -8.69
C VAL A 184 20.84 -31.16 -10.10
N HIS A 185 22.08 -31.20 -10.56
CA HIS A 185 22.48 -30.64 -11.85
C HIS A 185 22.28 -31.69 -12.95
N ASP A 186 21.04 -31.89 -13.39
CA ASP A 186 20.77 -32.59 -14.65
C ASP A 186 20.79 -31.57 -15.79
N GLY A 187 21.88 -31.53 -16.57
CA GLY A 187 21.92 -30.69 -17.76
C GLY A 187 23.30 -30.39 -18.32
N CYS A 188 24.04 -31.42 -18.69
CA CYS A 188 25.08 -31.33 -19.70
C CYS A 188 24.44 -31.00 -21.05
N VAL A 189 24.67 -29.81 -21.62
CA VAL A 189 24.81 -29.59 -23.07
C VAL A 189 25.67 -28.35 -23.29
N MET A 190 26.89 -28.56 -23.77
CA MET A 190 27.50 -27.83 -24.90
C MET A 190 28.77 -28.61 -25.27
N GLN A 191 28.68 -29.48 -26.28
CA GLN A 191 29.85 -29.96 -27.02
C GLN A 191 30.22 -28.90 -28.07
N HIS A 192 31.51 -28.88 -28.40
CA HIS A 192 32.18 -28.02 -29.38
C HIS A 192 31.49 -27.94 -30.75
#